data_AF-A0A485NU87-F1
#
_entry.id   AF-A0A485NU87-F1
#
_cell.length_a   1.000
_cell.length_b   1.000
_cell.length_c   1.000
_cell.angle_alpha   90.00
_cell.angle_beta   90.00
_cell.angle_gamma   90.00
#
_symmetry.space_group_name_H-M   'P 1'
#
loop_
_entity.id
_entity.type
_entity.pdbx_description
1 polymer ?
#
loop_
_entity_poly.entity_id
_entity_poly.type
_entity_poly.pdbx_seq_one_letter_code
_entity_poly.pdbx_strand_id
1 'polypeptide(L)' 'EEEKKSSGEIVYSGQELEKFSLLVKNFGTWLCYDSPSGTHDGYREYPDLTTAGAVTQCYRDTGARPTPSRSWKWRGLQ' A
#
# COMPACT_ATOMS: atom_id res chain seq x y z
N GLU A 1 -13.67 -6.61 13.70
CA GLU A 1 -14.40 -7.85 14.05
C GLU A 1 -13.52 -9.03 13.69
N GLU A 2 -13.49 -10.08 14.51
CA GLU A 2 -12.69 -11.28 14.24
C GLU A 2 -13.50 -12.22 13.33
N GLU A 3 -13.41 -12.01 12.02
CA GLU A 3 -14.01 -12.88 11.02
C GLU A 3 -12.90 -13.74 10.39
N LYS A 4 -13.03 -15.07 10.53
CA LYS A 4 -12.11 -16.01 9.90
C LYS A 4 -12.50 -16.18 8.43
N LYS A 5 -11.51 -16.36 7.55
CA LYS A 5 -11.72 -16.56 6.10
C LYS A 5 -12.62 -17.76 5.77
N SER A 6 -12.79 -18.70 6.70
CA SER A 6 -13.73 -19.83 6.60
C SER A 6 -15.20 -19.46 6.85
N SER A 7 -15.44 -18.32 7.51
CA SER A 7 -16.75 -17.91 8.01
C SER A 7 -17.46 -16.91 7.09
N GLY A 8 -16.72 -16.28 6.17
CA GLY A 8 -17.22 -15.25 5.25
C GLY A 8 -17.06 -15.62 3.79
N GLU A 9 -17.92 -15.06 2.94
CA GLU A 9 -17.85 -15.17 1.48
C GLU A 9 -17.51 -13.80 0.86
N ILE A 10 -16.70 -13.80 -0.21
CA ILE A 10 -16.34 -12.57 -0.94
C ILE A 10 -17.53 -12.19 -1.83
N VAL A 11 -18.24 -11.13 -1.45
CA VAL A 11 -19.41 -10.64 -2.20
C VAL A 11 -19.02 -9.92 -3.50
N TYR A 12 -17.88 -9.23 -3.51
CA TYR A 12 -17.42 -8.48 -4.68
C TYR A 12 -15.90 -8.38 -4.73
N SER A 13 -15.33 -8.57 -5.91
CA SER A 13 -13.94 -8.27 -6.22
C SER A 13 -13.90 -7.63 -7.60
N GLY A 14 -13.43 -6.39 -7.66
CA GLY A 14 -13.32 -5.63 -8.90
C GLY A 14 -12.04 -4.82 -8.93
N GLN A 15 -11.48 -4.65 -10.13
CA GLN A 15 -10.35 -3.75 -10.32
C GLN A 15 -10.87 -2.33 -10.48
N GLU A 16 -10.45 -1.43 -9.59
CA GLU A 16 -10.75 -0.01 -9.72
C GLU A 16 -9.70 0.64 -10.62
N LEU A 17 -10.17 1.20 -11.74
CA LEU A 17 -9.33 1.96 -12.66
C LEU A 17 -9.46 3.45 -12.37
N GLU A 18 -8.33 4.15 -12.45
CA GLU A 18 -8.25 5.59 -12.16
C GLU A 18 -9.03 6.38 -13.22
N LYS A 19 -9.95 7.26 -12.77
CA LYS A 19 -10.84 8.03 -13.64
C LYS A 19 -10.13 9.14 -14.42
N PHE A 20 -8.98 9.62 -13.93
CA PHE A 20 -8.28 10.79 -14.47
C PHE A 20 -6.77 10.57 -14.54
N SER A 21 -6.32 9.77 -15.51
CA SER A 21 -4.89 9.46 -15.71
C SER A 21 -4.10 10.52 -16.48
N LEU A 22 -4.70 11.68 -16.77
CA LEU A 22 -4.06 12.74 -17.57
C LEU A 22 -3.33 13.79 -16.72
N LEU A 23 -3.54 13.78 -15.40
CA LEU A 23 -2.98 14.75 -14.47
C LEU A 23 -2.10 14.03 -13.46
N VAL A 24 -0.91 14.58 -13.22
CA VAL A 24 -0.01 14.10 -12.17
C VAL A 24 -0.60 14.48 -10.82
N LYS A 25 -0.76 13.49 -9.95
CA LYS A 25 -1.25 13.63 -8.57
C LYS A 25 -0.17 13.18 -7.61
N ASN A 26 -0.19 13.72 -6.39
CA ASN A 26 0.63 13.21 -5.29
C ASN A 26 -0.19 12.20 -4.51
N PHE A 27 0.25 10.95 -4.49
CA PHE A 27 -0.42 9.87 -3.77
C PHE A 27 0.30 9.59 -2.45
N GLY A 28 -0.41 9.75 -1.33
CA GLY A 28 0.12 9.53 0.01
C GLY A 28 -0.08 8.09 0.44
N THR A 29 0.98 7.33 0.65
CA THR A 29 0.91 5.94 1.15
C THR A 29 1.32 5.88 2.62
N TRP A 30 0.43 5.32 3.45
CA TRP A 30 0.72 4.97 4.84
C TRP A 30 1.10 3.50 4.95
N LEU A 31 2.30 3.25 5.45
CA LEU A 31 2.90 1.93 5.60
C LEU A 31 3.24 1.68 7.06
N CYS A 32 3.00 0.47 7.52
CA CYS A 32 3.53 -0.01 8.79
C CYS A 32 4.36 -1.25 8.49
N TYR A 33 5.62 -1.24 8.94
CA TYR A 33 6.54 -2.33 8.70
C TYR A 33 7.22 -2.77 9.99
N ASP A 34 7.46 -4.07 10.11
CA ASP A 34 8.22 -4.62 11.22
C ASP A 34 9.69 -4.65 10.86
N SER A 35 10.55 -4.08 11.69
CA SER A 35 12.01 -4.21 11.60
C SER A 35 12.52 -5.04 12.78
N PRO A 36 13.77 -5.53 12.75
CA PRO A 36 14.35 -6.21 13.90
C PRO A 36 14.35 -5.38 15.20
N SER A 37 14.28 -4.04 15.10
CA SER A 37 14.24 -3.13 16.25
C SER A 37 12.82 -2.75 16.71
N GLY A 38 11.78 -3.16 15.98
CA GLY A 38 10.38 -2.85 16.29
C GLY A 38 9.54 -2.49 15.07
N THR A 39 8.26 -2.19 15.30
CA THR A 39 7.31 -1.74 14.29
C THR A 39 7.47 -0.25 14.04
N HIS A 40 7.56 0.15 12.78
CA HIS A 40 7.68 1.54 12.37
C HIS A 40 6.52 1.93 11.45
N ASP A 41 5.97 3.10 11.71
CA ASP A 41 5.01 3.76 10.84
C ASP A 41 5.77 4.68 9.88
N GLY A 42 5.44 4.59 8.60
CA GLY A 42 6.04 5.39 7.53
C GLY A 42 4.97 5.99 6.64
N TYR A 43 5.04 7.30 6.46
CA TYR A 43 4.28 8.01 5.44
C TYR A 43 5.21 8.41 4.30
N ARG A 44 4.76 8.21 3.06
CA ARG A 44 5.50 8.69 1.90
C ARG A 44 4.58 9.03 0.75
N GLU A 45 4.92 10.11 0.06
CA GLU A 45 4.19 10.60 -1.10
C GLU A 45 4.94 10.22 -2.38
N TYR A 46 4.18 9.73 -3.37
CA TYR A 46 4.70 9.37 -4.68
C TYR A 46 3.92 10.14 -5.76
N PRO A 47 4.59 10.92 -6.61
CA PRO A 47 3.96 11.56 -7.76
C PRO A 47 3.72 10.51 -8.85
N ASP A 48 2.47 10.35 -9.28
CA ASP A 48 2.10 9.43 -10.36
C ASP A 48 0.79 9.90 -11.04
N LEU A 49 0.51 9.31 -12.21
CA LEU A 49 -0.78 9.41 -12.90
C LEU A 49 -1.78 8.38 -12.38
N THR A 50 -1.30 7.30 -11.73
CA THR A 50 -2.13 6.18 -11.29
C THR A 50 -1.81 5.74 -9.86
N THR A 51 -2.85 5.35 -9.12
CA THR A 51 -2.72 4.72 -7.81
C THR A 51 -1.84 3.47 -7.83
N ALA A 52 -2.04 2.59 -8.83
CA ALA A 52 -1.25 1.36 -8.96
C ALA A 52 0.24 1.65 -9.24
N GLY A 53 0.53 2.69 -10.04
CA GLY A 53 1.88 3.17 -10.29
C GLY A 53 2.55 3.67 -9.01
N ALA A 54 1.88 4.52 -8.24
CA ALA A 54 2.38 5.03 -6.96
C ALA A 54 2.67 3.89 -5.96
N VAL A 55 1.79 2.89 -5.86
CA VAL A 55 2.01 1.70 -5.02
C VAL A 55 3.20 0.87 -5.54
N THR A 56 3.37 0.75 -6.86
CA THR A 56 4.52 0.05 -7.45
C THR A 56 5.84 0.76 -7.14
N GLN A 57 5.87 2.10 -7.19
CA GLN A 57 7.02 2.90 -6.77
C GLN A 57 7.33 2.67 -5.28
N CYS A 58 6.30 2.64 -4.44
CA CYS A 58 6.42 2.35 -3.02
C CYS A 58 7.07 0.97 -2.74
N TYR A 59 6.65 -0.07 -3.46
CA TYR A 59 7.25 -1.40 -3.34
C TYR A 59 8.72 -1.43 -3.79
N ARG A 60 9.07 -0.74 -4.87
CA ARG A 60 10.46 -0.66 -5.35
C ARG A 60 11.36 0.04 -4.34
N ASP A 61 10.92 1.18 -3.82
CA ASP A 61 11.69 1.99 -2.89
C ASP A 61 11.90 1.34 -1.53
N THR A 62 10.91 0.56 -1.07
CA THR A 62 10.99 -0.13 0.21
C THR A 62 11.71 -1.48 0.07
N GLY A 63 11.57 -2.17 -1.07
CA GLY A 63 12.32 -3.39 -1.38
C GLY A 63 13.81 -3.15 -1.67
N ALA A 64 14.18 -1.95 -2.12
CA ALA A 64 15.58 -1.55 -2.29
C ALA A 64 16.28 -1.21 -0.96
N ARG A 65 15.53 -1.07 0.15
CA ARG A 65 16.09 -0.79 1.47
C ARG A 65 16.33 -2.10 2.23
N PRO A 66 17.52 -2.30 2.84
CA PRO A 66 17.77 -3.49 3.65
C PRO A 66 16.89 -3.45 4.91
N THR A 67 15.96 -4.40 4.96
CA THR A 67 15.00 -4.71 6.04
C THR A 67 13.89 -3.67 6.23
N PRO A 68 12.68 -4.08 5.88
CA PRO A 68 11.85 -4.62 6.95
C PRO A 68 11.48 -6.10 6.81
N SER A 69 11.24 -6.74 7.95
CA SER A 69 10.61 -8.05 8.09
C SER A 69 9.39 -8.16 7.18
N ARG A 70 9.10 -9.39 6.75
CA ARG A 70 8.17 -9.75 5.67
C ARG A 70 6.70 -9.34 5.89
N SER A 71 6.37 -8.69 7.00
CA SER A 71 5.03 -8.23 7.37
C SER A 71 4.86 -6.74 7.12
N TRP A 72 4.13 -6.41 6.05
CA TRP A 72 3.78 -5.06 5.69
C TRP A 72 2.27 -4.92 5.80
N LYS A 73 1.81 -3.90 6.53
CA LYS A 73 0.38 -3.60 6.61
C LYS A 73 0.14 -2.25 5.95
N TRP A 74 -0.56 -2.29 4.83
CA TRP A 74 -1.07 -1.10 4.19
C TRP A 74 -2.21 -0.54 5.04
N ARG A 75 -2.12 0.74 5.40
CA ARG A 75 -3.16 1.41 6.20
C ARG A 75 -4.06 2.33 5.39
N GLY A 76 -3.69 2.64 4.15
CA GLY A 76 -4.51 3.46 3.26
C GLY A 76 -3.67 4.26 2.27
N LEU A 77 -4.36 4.76 1.25
CA LEU A 77 -3.84 5.70 0.26
C LEU A 77 -4.73 6.95 0.28
N GLN A 78 -4.09 8.12 0.23
CA GLN A 78 -4.75 9.41 0.07
C GLN A 78 -4.44 10.01 -1.31
#